data_AF-A0A967I4S5-F1
#
_entry.id   AF-A0A967I4S5-F1
#
_cell.length_a   1.000
_cell.length_b   1.000
_cell.length_c   1.000
_cell.angle_alpha   90.00
_cell.angle_beta   90.00
_cell.angle_gamma   90.00
#
_symmetry.space_group_name_H-M   'P 1'
#
loop_
_entity.id
_entity.type
_entity.pdbx_description
1 polymer ?
#
loop_
_entity_poly.entity_id
_entity_poly.type
_entity_poly.pdbx_seq_one_letter_code
_entity_poly.pdbx_strand_id
1 'polypeptide(L)'
;GIPSVEDRGKTGEGIPLSQLAVRIRPVLEKLETEISRSFDYYAFQFQGETITRLLLTGGGAQLQGIETFFADRFDVRVGFLDPLAPIVMEDSPVFSEVDAANRMILTVAMGLALPLTERFNLLPLDLQPHRKRWSVRAPVAYATLGLLLLLPLGQYAYQSHRSVSTLRRAVTVKKSKFQQYQYIFREHDRLQAENSQLDARLAKLPSLDPQVPQMAAALRLISQKIPEDVALTNIDVEKKEGEDLEIRLSGLIYGRKEEAFPTVTRFM
;
A
#
# COMPACT_ATOMS: atom_id res chain seq x y z
N GLY A 1 -18.05 -39.42 59.93
CA GLY A 1 -16.93 -38.62 60.44
C GLY A 1 -16.24 -39.29 61.59
N ILE A 2 -15.24 -38.64 62.16
CA ILE A 2 -14.61 -38.99 63.44
C ILE A 2 -15.68 -38.81 64.53
N PRO A 3 -16.19 -39.90 65.13
CA PRO A 3 -17.18 -39.79 66.17
C PRO A 3 -16.53 -39.36 67.49
N SER A 4 -17.23 -38.55 68.26
CA SER A 4 -16.90 -38.30 69.66
C SER A 4 -17.35 -39.47 70.53
N VAL A 5 -16.67 -39.67 71.66
CA VAL A 5 -17.10 -40.66 72.68
C VAL A 5 -18.45 -40.28 73.28
N GLU A 6 -18.81 -39.00 73.21
CA GLU A 6 -20.08 -38.45 73.69
C GLU A 6 -21.25 -38.69 72.73
N ASP A 7 -20.96 -39.07 71.47
CA ASP A 7 -21.98 -39.32 70.46
C ASP A 7 -22.75 -40.60 70.76
N ARG A 8 -24.05 -40.46 71.03
CA ARG A 8 -24.95 -41.59 71.38
C ARG A 8 -25.55 -42.31 70.18
N GLY A 9 -25.13 -41.97 68.96
CA GLY A 9 -25.64 -42.56 67.72
C GLY A 9 -25.11 -43.97 67.42
N LYS A 10 -25.64 -44.57 66.35
CA LYS A 10 -25.16 -45.83 65.76
C LYS A 10 -24.94 -45.65 64.26
N THR A 11 -24.03 -46.43 63.69
CA THR A 11 -23.85 -46.51 62.23
C THR A 11 -25.03 -47.23 61.57
N GLY A 12 -25.12 -47.19 60.22
CA GLY A 12 -26.13 -47.93 59.47
C GLY A 12 -26.08 -49.46 59.67
N GLU A 13 -24.93 -49.98 60.12
CA GLU A 13 -24.72 -51.38 60.48
C GLU A 13 -24.99 -51.68 61.96
N GLY A 14 -25.48 -50.69 62.74
CA GLY A 14 -25.84 -50.85 64.14
C GLY A 14 -24.67 -50.74 65.13
N ILE A 15 -23.47 -50.36 64.68
CA ILE A 15 -22.28 -50.20 65.54
C ILE A 15 -22.39 -48.89 66.33
N PRO A 16 -22.25 -48.89 67.67
CA PRO A 16 -22.24 -47.66 68.46
C PRO A 16 -21.09 -46.72 68.06
N LEU A 17 -21.38 -45.43 67.90
CA LEU A 17 -20.37 -44.43 67.53
C LEU A 17 -19.24 -44.32 68.57
N SER A 18 -19.54 -44.52 69.85
CA SER A 18 -18.54 -44.57 70.92
C SER A 18 -17.53 -45.71 70.75
N GLN A 19 -17.96 -46.89 70.29
CA GLN A 19 -17.05 -47.99 69.99
C GLN A 19 -16.17 -47.66 68.78
N LEU A 20 -16.74 -47.04 67.74
CA LEU A 20 -15.99 -46.61 66.56
C LEU A 20 -14.94 -45.55 66.92
N ALA A 21 -15.27 -44.60 67.80
CA ALA A 21 -14.37 -43.56 68.28
C ALA A 21 -13.13 -44.16 68.95
N VAL A 22 -13.32 -45.14 69.83
CA VAL A 22 -12.22 -45.84 70.52
C VAL A 22 -11.34 -46.61 69.54
N ARG A 23 -11.90 -47.17 68.47
CA ARG A 23 -11.16 -47.94 67.47
C ARG A 23 -10.34 -47.08 66.51
N ILE A 24 -10.87 -45.91 66.12
CA ILE A 24 -10.21 -45.00 65.19
C ILE A 24 -9.14 -44.15 65.90
N ARG A 25 -9.33 -43.84 67.20
CA ARG A 25 -8.44 -42.96 67.97
C ARG A 25 -6.95 -43.32 67.87
N PRO A 26 -6.50 -44.58 68.05
CA PRO A 26 -5.08 -44.93 67.93
C PRO A 26 -4.47 -44.63 66.55
N VAL A 27 -5.27 -44.74 65.48
CA VAL A 27 -4.82 -44.42 64.12
C VAL A 27 -4.61 -42.92 63.96
N LEU A 28 -5.53 -42.11 64.51
CA LEU A 28 -5.43 -40.66 64.44
C LEU A 28 -4.31 -40.11 65.32
N GLU A 29 -4.11 -40.66 66.52
CA GLU A 29 -2.98 -40.31 67.41
C GLU A 29 -1.63 -40.66 66.79
N LYS A 30 -1.55 -41.80 66.08
CA LYS A 30 -0.37 -42.15 65.30
C LYS A 30 -0.13 -41.15 64.18
N LEU A 31 -1.17 -40.74 63.46
CA LEU A 31 -1.06 -39.76 62.37
C LEU A 31 -0.61 -38.40 62.90
N GLU A 32 -1.18 -37.94 64.00
CA GLU A 32 -0.73 -36.74 64.73
C GLU A 32 0.76 -36.83 65.07
N THR A 33 1.21 -37.94 65.64
CA THR A 33 2.62 -38.13 66.03
C THR A 33 3.56 -38.02 64.83
N GLU A 34 3.22 -38.64 63.69
CA GLU A 34 4.06 -38.56 62.48
C GLU A 34 4.05 -37.15 61.84
N ILE A 35 2.92 -36.44 61.91
CA ILE A 35 2.86 -35.03 61.47
C ILE A 35 3.74 -34.16 62.36
N SER A 36 3.67 -34.32 63.70
CA SER A 36 4.51 -33.58 64.65
C SER A 36 6.00 -33.81 64.38
N ARG A 37 6.42 -35.06 64.16
CA ARG A 37 7.82 -35.38 63.80
C ARG A 37 8.25 -34.72 62.49
N SER A 38 7.34 -34.63 61.52
CA SER A 38 7.61 -33.95 60.25
C SER A 38 7.79 -32.45 60.45
N PHE A 39 7.04 -31.83 61.36
CA PHE A 39 7.20 -30.43 61.75
C PHE A 39 8.55 -30.20 62.43
N ASP A 40 8.93 -31.06 63.37
CA ASP A 40 10.22 -30.99 64.07
C ASP A 40 11.39 -31.13 63.08
N TYR A 41 11.29 -32.07 62.13
CA TYR A 41 12.29 -32.26 61.08
C TYR A 41 12.40 -31.03 60.17
N TYR A 42 11.28 -30.44 59.76
CA TYR A 42 11.27 -29.21 58.96
C TYR A 42 11.94 -28.05 59.71
N ALA A 43 11.55 -27.84 60.98
CA ALA A 43 12.11 -26.78 61.81
C ALA A 43 13.63 -26.94 61.99
N PHE A 44 14.11 -28.17 62.18
CA PHE A 44 15.55 -28.45 62.28
C PHE A 44 16.29 -28.18 60.97
N GLN A 45 15.73 -28.61 59.83
CA GLN A 45 16.36 -28.46 58.51
C GLN A 45 16.42 -27.00 58.04
N PHE A 46 15.39 -26.21 58.31
CA PHE A 46 15.23 -24.84 57.80
C PHE A 46 15.47 -23.75 58.88
N GLN A 47 16.32 -24.04 59.86
CA GLN A 47 16.78 -23.06 60.87
C GLN A 47 15.65 -22.41 61.70
N GLY A 48 14.60 -23.17 62.04
CA GLY A 48 13.56 -22.73 62.97
C GLY A 48 12.42 -21.94 62.34
N GLU A 49 12.20 -22.03 61.02
CA GLU A 49 10.95 -21.55 60.43
C GLU A 49 9.75 -22.26 61.07
N THR A 50 8.76 -21.47 61.50
CA THR A 50 7.56 -21.95 62.16
C THR A 50 6.44 -22.19 61.16
N ILE A 51 5.74 -23.31 61.33
CA ILE A 51 4.60 -23.66 60.48
C ILE A 51 3.39 -22.83 60.93
N THR A 52 2.85 -22.01 60.04
CA THR A 52 1.75 -21.09 60.36
C THR A 52 0.37 -21.64 59.96
N ARG A 53 0.34 -22.66 59.10
CA ARG A 53 -0.89 -23.24 58.55
C ARG A 53 -0.69 -24.69 58.13
N LEU A 54 -1.67 -25.54 58.45
CA LEU A 54 -1.79 -26.91 57.97
C LEU A 54 -2.91 -27.00 56.94
N LEU A 55 -2.59 -27.44 55.73
CA LEU A 55 -3.56 -27.60 54.64
C LEU A 55 -3.80 -29.09 54.35
N LEU A 56 -5.04 -29.53 54.55
CA LEU A 56 -5.46 -30.92 54.35
C LEU A 56 -5.88 -31.14 52.90
N THR A 57 -5.39 -32.23 52.29
CA THR A 57 -5.63 -32.58 50.88
C THR A 57 -5.81 -34.11 50.73
N GLY A 58 -6.27 -34.56 49.56
CA GLY A 58 -6.44 -35.99 49.27
C GLY A 58 -7.71 -36.60 49.89
N GLY A 59 -7.84 -37.93 49.81
CA GLY A 59 -9.02 -38.65 50.30
C GLY A 59 -9.19 -38.62 51.82
N GLY A 60 -8.07 -38.60 52.57
CA GLY A 60 -8.12 -38.53 54.04
C GLY A 60 -8.72 -37.23 54.58
N ALA A 61 -8.63 -36.14 53.82
CA ALA A 61 -9.24 -34.86 54.17
C ALA A 61 -10.78 -34.90 54.14
N GLN A 62 -11.39 -35.90 53.50
CA GLN A 62 -12.84 -36.09 53.49
C GLN A 62 -13.39 -36.65 54.80
N LEU A 63 -12.50 -37.08 55.71
CA LEU A 63 -12.93 -37.60 57.00
C LEU A 63 -13.50 -36.45 57.85
N GLN A 64 -14.82 -36.36 57.91
CA GLN A 64 -15.52 -35.32 58.67
C GLN A 64 -15.00 -35.24 60.12
N GLY A 65 -14.65 -34.04 60.58
CA GLY A 65 -14.06 -33.79 61.91
C GLY A 65 -12.53 -33.88 61.96
N ILE A 66 -11.85 -34.18 60.85
CA ILE A 66 -10.38 -34.23 60.80
C ILE A 66 -9.73 -32.86 61.00
N GLU A 67 -10.35 -31.79 60.48
CA GLU A 67 -9.89 -30.42 60.64
C GLU A 67 -9.89 -30.01 62.11
N THR A 68 -11.02 -30.21 62.81
CA THR A 68 -11.15 -29.92 64.24
C THR A 68 -10.21 -30.79 65.07
N PHE A 69 -10.10 -32.09 64.75
CA PHE A 69 -9.20 -33.02 65.43
C PHE A 69 -7.74 -32.53 65.43
N PHE A 70 -7.28 -31.97 64.30
CA PHE A 70 -5.93 -31.43 64.18
C PHE A 70 -5.81 -30.01 64.72
N ALA A 71 -6.84 -29.17 64.58
CA ALA A 71 -6.85 -27.81 65.14
C ALA A 71 -6.78 -27.81 66.67
N ASP A 72 -7.37 -28.81 67.32
CA ASP A 72 -7.32 -28.96 68.78
C ASP A 72 -5.93 -29.42 69.29
N ARG A 73 -5.12 -30.03 68.41
CA ARG A 73 -3.83 -30.65 68.75
C ARG A 73 -2.64 -29.80 68.34
N PHE A 74 -2.75 -29.16 67.18
CA PHE A 74 -1.73 -28.29 66.65
C PHE A 74 -2.19 -26.85 66.83
N ASP A 75 -1.37 -26.02 67.46
CA ASP A 75 -1.61 -24.58 67.64
C ASP A 75 -1.37 -23.79 66.33
N VAL A 76 -1.92 -24.30 65.22
CA VAL A 76 -1.78 -23.76 63.88
C VAL A 76 -3.14 -23.73 63.19
N ARG A 77 -3.29 -22.83 62.23
CA ARG A 77 -4.52 -22.77 61.44
C ARG A 77 -4.61 -24.00 60.55
N VAL A 78 -5.59 -24.88 60.81
CA VAL A 78 -5.89 -26.02 59.94
C VAL A 78 -6.98 -25.60 58.95
N GLY A 79 -6.90 -26.09 57.72
CA GLY A 79 -7.98 -25.92 56.74
C GLY A 79 -7.82 -26.84 55.54
N PHE A 80 -8.80 -26.85 54.67
CA PHE A 80 -8.77 -27.65 53.45
C PHE A 80 -8.13 -26.90 52.28
N LEU A 81 -7.35 -27.62 51.46
CA LEU A 81 -6.90 -27.11 50.16
C LEU A 81 -7.89 -27.53 49.08
N ASP A 82 -8.70 -26.59 48.60
CA ASP A 82 -9.47 -26.76 47.37
C ASP A 82 -8.61 -26.28 46.18
N PRO A 83 -8.12 -27.19 45.32
CA PRO A 83 -7.30 -26.83 44.16
C PRO A 83 -8.09 -26.08 43.07
N LEU A 84 -9.43 -26.13 43.11
CA LEU A 84 -10.30 -25.48 42.12
C LEU A 84 -10.82 -24.12 42.59
N ALA A 85 -10.72 -23.80 43.89
CA ALA A 85 -11.17 -22.51 44.44
C ALA A 85 -10.62 -21.25 43.72
N PRO A 86 -9.34 -21.18 43.30
CA PRO A 86 -8.82 -20.00 42.61
C PRO A 86 -9.20 -19.92 41.12
N ILE A 87 -9.85 -20.95 40.57
CA ILE A 87 -10.16 -21.03 39.14
C ILE A 87 -11.58 -20.49 38.93
N VAL A 88 -11.70 -19.39 38.18
CA VAL A 88 -13.00 -18.96 37.67
C VAL A 88 -13.41 -19.95 36.58
N MET A 89 -14.21 -20.94 36.96
CA MET A 89 -14.75 -21.92 36.02
C MET A 89 -16.07 -21.36 35.47
N GLU A 90 -15.99 -20.59 34.38
CA GLU A 90 -17.16 -20.28 33.57
C GLU A 90 -17.70 -21.57 32.94
N ASP A 91 -18.91 -21.96 33.35
CA ASP A 91 -19.80 -22.93 32.69
C ASP A 91 -19.18 -24.25 32.19
N SER A 92 -18.33 -24.89 33.00
CA SER A 92 -17.94 -26.28 32.74
C SER A 92 -18.86 -27.26 33.48
N PRO A 93 -19.73 -28.02 32.77
CA PRO A 93 -20.65 -28.97 33.40
C PRO A 93 -19.91 -30.07 34.18
N VAL A 94 -18.72 -30.45 33.69
CA VAL A 94 -17.88 -31.49 34.29
C VAL A 94 -17.42 -31.11 35.70
N PHE A 95 -17.12 -29.84 35.95
CA PHE A 95 -16.62 -29.41 37.25
C PHE A 95 -17.72 -28.89 38.19
N SER A 96 -18.88 -28.50 37.66
CA SER A 96 -20.06 -28.24 38.49
C SER A 96 -20.61 -29.52 39.14
N GLU A 97 -20.42 -30.68 38.50
CA GLU A 97 -20.80 -31.98 39.03
C GLU A 97 -19.82 -32.56 40.06
N VAL A 98 -18.62 -31.98 40.20
CA VAL A 98 -17.66 -32.42 41.22
C VAL A 98 -18.03 -31.82 42.58
N ASP A 99 -18.59 -32.67 43.43
CA ASP A 99 -18.85 -32.38 44.83
C ASP A 99 -17.64 -31.70 45.49
N ALA A 100 -17.90 -30.64 46.26
CA ALA A 100 -16.87 -29.90 46.98
C ALA A 100 -15.97 -30.82 47.82
N ALA A 101 -16.53 -31.89 48.39
CA ALA A 101 -15.80 -32.90 49.16
C ALA A 101 -14.75 -33.64 48.32
N ASN A 102 -14.98 -33.87 47.03
CA ASN A 102 -14.09 -34.61 46.13
C ASN A 102 -12.99 -33.74 45.51
N ARG A 103 -13.11 -32.41 45.58
CA ARG A 103 -12.15 -31.48 44.97
C ARG A 103 -10.74 -31.62 45.56
N MET A 104 -10.62 -31.92 46.85
CA MET A 104 -9.32 -32.10 47.53
C MET A 104 -8.49 -33.28 46.99
N ILE A 105 -9.14 -34.27 46.37
CA ILE A 105 -8.45 -35.41 45.75
C ILE A 105 -7.74 -34.98 44.46
N LEU A 106 -8.23 -33.92 43.80
CA LEU A 106 -7.71 -33.43 42.53
C LEU A 106 -6.43 -32.61 42.68
N THR A 107 -5.92 -32.38 43.89
CA THR A 107 -4.74 -31.54 44.14
C THR A 107 -3.53 -31.95 43.31
N VAL A 108 -3.25 -33.25 43.22
CA VAL A 108 -2.12 -33.76 42.41
C VAL A 108 -2.36 -33.56 40.91
N ALA A 109 -3.56 -33.91 40.44
CA ALA A 109 -3.93 -33.76 39.03
C ALA A 109 -3.86 -32.29 38.58
N MET A 110 -4.37 -31.38 39.42
CA MET A 110 -4.29 -29.94 39.19
C MET A 110 -2.82 -29.47 39.17
N GLY A 111 -2.00 -29.92 40.12
CA GLY A 111 -0.57 -29.60 40.16
C GLY A 111 0.17 -29.99 38.88
N LEU A 112 -0.15 -31.15 38.29
CA LEU A 112 0.42 -31.62 37.02
C LEU A 112 -0.11 -30.86 35.80
N ALA A 113 -1.36 -30.40 35.86
CA ALA A 113 -2.00 -29.63 34.79
C ALA A 113 -1.53 -28.17 34.76
N LEU A 114 -1.07 -27.63 35.89
CA LEU A 114 -0.61 -26.25 35.98
C LEU A 114 0.58 -26.01 35.03
N PRO A 115 0.60 -24.87 34.30
CA PRO A 115 1.70 -24.52 33.42
C PRO A 115 2.88 -23.96 34.23
N LEU A 116 3.56 -24.83 34.98
CA LEU A 116 4.76 -24.45 35.74
C LEU A 116 5.90 -24.05 34.77
N THR A 117 6.59 -22.97 35.11
CA THR A 117 7.75 -22.44 34.36
C THR A 117 8.96 -23.37 34.45
N GLU A 118 9.16 -23.99 35.61
CA GLU A 118 10.18 -25.01 35.84
C GLU A 118 9.55 -26.40 35.72
N ARG A 119 9.59 -26.97 34.51
CA ARG A 119 9.10 -28.34 34.29
C ARG A 119 10.25 -29.31 34.50
N PHE A 120 10.23 -30.01 35.62
CA PHE A 120 11.05 -31.21 35.79
C PHE A 120 10.45 -32.33 34.93
N ASN A 121 10.97 -32.50 33.72
CA ASN A 121 10.49 -33.50 32.78
C ASN A 121 11.39 -34.73 32.79
N LEU A 122 10.85 -35.85 33.28
CA LEU A 122 11.53 -37.14 33.32
C LEU A 122 11.54 -37.88 31.97
N LEU A 123 10.87 -37.36 30.94
CA LEU A 123 10.99 -37.93 29.60
C LEU A 123 12.46 -37.89 29.16
N PRO A 124 13.03 -39.03 28.73
CA PRO A 124 14.36 -39.08 28.13
C PRO A 124 14.48 -38.05 27.00
N LEU A 125 15.63 -37.38 26.88
CA LEU A 125 15.84 -36.32 25.89
C LEU A 125 15.52 -36.76 24.45
N ASP A 126 15.70 -38.05 24.15
CA ASP A 126 15.42 -38.66 22.85
C ASP A 126 13.92 -38.73 22.52
N LEU A 127 13.07 -38.85 23.55
CA LEU A 127 11.61 -38.91 23.42
C LEU A 127 10.94 -37.56 23.69
N GLN A 128 11.71 -36.54 24.11
CA GLN A 128 11.15 -35.21 24.29
C GLN A 128 10.78 -34.63 22.92
N PRO A 129 9.52 -34.21 22.72
CA PRO A 129 9.08 -33.68 21.45
C PRO A 129 9.99 -32.51 21.08
N HIS A 130 10.67 -32.62 19.95
CA HIS A 130 11.62 -31.62 19.44
C HIS A 130 10.92 -30.30 19.01
N ARG A 131 9.76 -29.97 19.58
CA ARG A 131 9.00 -28.72 19.37
C ARG A 131 9.89 -27.48 19.50
N LYS A 132 10.88 -27.50 20.41
CA LYS A 132 11.84 -26.40 20.61
C LYS A 132 12.74 -26.16 19.38
N ARG A 133 12.99 -27.18 18.56
CA ARG A 133 13.81 -27.06 17.34
C ARG A 133 13.10 -26.26 16.26
N TRP A 134 11.77 -26.30 16.22
CA TRP A 134 10.98 -25.48 15.30
C TRP A 134 10.87 -24.03 15.77
N SER A 135 10.73 -23.78 17.08
CA SER A 135 10.68 -22.40 17.60
C SER A 135 11.99 -21.64 17.43
N VAL A 136 13.14 -22.31 17.52
CA VAL A 136 14.46 -21.67 17.35
C VAL A 136 14.85 -21.53 15.87
N ARG A 137 14.39 -22.42 14.99
CA ARG A 137 14.70 -22.37 13.55
C ARG A 137 13.73 -21.53 12.73
N ALA A 138 12.51 -21.33 13.22
CA ALA A 138 11.50 -20.48 12.59
C ALA A 138 12.00 -19.04 12.33
N PRO A 139 12.57 -18.30 13.30
CA PRO A 139 13.03 -16.93 13.04
C PRO A 139 14.16 -16.89 12.01
N VAL A 140 15.07 -17.87 12.02
CA VAL A 140 16.15 -17.98 11.02
C VAL A 140 15.57 -18.26 9.63
N ALA A 141 14.59 -19.16 9.52
CA ALA A 141 13.92 -19.47 8.26
C ALA A 141 13.12 -18.28 7.71
N TYR A 142 12.43 -17.52 8.55
CA TYR A 142 11.74 -16.30 8.13
C TYR A 142 12.72 -15.21 7.70
N ALA A 143 13.86 -15.06 8.39
CA ALA A 143 14.90 -14.11 8.01
C ALA A 143 15.54 -14.45 6.66
N THR A 144 15.85 -15.73 6.40
CA THR A 144 16.40 -16.15 5.10
C THR A 144 15.40 -15.97 3.97
N LEU A 145 14.13 -16.27 4.20
CA LEU A 145 13.06 -16.11 3.21
C LEU A 145 12.80 -14.61 2.90
N GLY A 146 12.84 -13.76 3.92
CA GLY A 146 12.77 -12.31 3.77
C GLY A 146 13.95 -11.74 2.97
N LEU A 147 15.18 -12.19 3.26
CA LEU A 147 16.37 -11.78 2.52
C LEU A 147 16.31 -12.19 1.05
N LEU A 148 15.86 -13.43 0.78
CA LEU A 148 15.71 -13.97 -0.57
C LEU A 148 14.68 -13.20 -1.40
N LEU A 149 13.68 -12.60 -0.76
CA LEU A 149 12.64 -11.81 -1.43
C LEU A 149 13.04 -10.34 -1.59
N LEU A 150 13.65 -9.72 -0.56
CA LEU A 150 13.99 -8.30 -0.57
C LEU A 150 15.20 -7.95 -1.44
N LEU A 151 16.21 -8.82 -1.51
CA LEU A 151 17.40 -8.59 -2.36
C LEU A 151 17.06 -8.41 -3.86
N PRO A 152 16.33 -9.32 -4.52
CA PRO A 152 16.01 -9.15 -5.94
C PRO A 152 15.07 -7.97 -6.19
N LEU A 153 14.12 -7.70 -5.28
CA LEU A 153 13.25 -6.52 -5.36
C LEU A 153 14.06 -5.22 -5.29
N GLY A 154 15.04 -5.14 -4.39
CA GLY A 154 15.96 -4.02 -4.29
C GLY A 154 16.83 -3.85 -5.54
N GLN A 155 17.37 -4.95 -6.08
CA GLN A 155 18.15 -4.92 -7.33
C GLN A 155 17.31 -4.46 -8.52
N TYR A 156 16.08 -4.95 -8.65
CA TYR A 156 15.15 -4.54 -9.70
C TYR A 156 14.80 -3.05 -9.60
N ALA A 157 14.47 -2.57 -8.40
CA ALA A 157 14.17 -1.15 -8.18
C ALA A 157 15.37 -0.25 -8.52
N TYR A 158 16.58 -0.67 -8.15
CA TYR A 158 17.82 0.05 -8.47
C TYR A 158 18.08 0.11 -9.98
N GLN A 159 17.94 -1.01 -10.67
CA GLN A 159 18.12 -1.09 -12.12
C GLN A 159 17.07 -0.28 -12.87
N SER A 160 15.82 -0.32 -12.40
CA SER A 160 14.71 0.48 -12.93
C SER A 160 14.99 1.98 -12.76
N HIS A 161 15.39 2.42 -11.57
CA HIS A 161 15.73 3.83 -11.32
C HIS A 161 16.88 4.30 -12.22
N ARG A 162 17.93 3.49 -12.38
CA ARG A 162 19.05 3.79 -13.30
C ARG A 162 18.57 3.94 -14.74
N SER A 163 17.73 3.02 -15.22
CA SER A 163 17.20 3.03 -16.60
C SER A 163 16.25 4.20 -16.87
N VAL A 164 15.41 4.55 -15.90
CA VAL A 164 14.54 5.73 -15.97
C VAL A 164 15.37 7.01 -15.95
N SER A 165 16.47 7.05 -15.20
CA SER A 165 17.33 8.24 -15.13
C SER A 165 18.05 8.53 -16.46
N THR A 166 18.52 7.49 -17.16
CA THR A 166 19.18 7.63 -18.47
C THR A 166 18.16 8.00 -19.55
N LEU A 167 16.97 7.39 -19.53
CA LEU A 167 15.89 7.71 -20.46
C LEU A 167 15.35 9.14 -20.26
N ARG A 168 15.19 9.59 -19.00
CA ARG A 168 14.80 10.97 -18.69
C ARG A 168 15.81 11.97 -19.23
N ARG A 169 17.12 11.72 -19.10
CA ARG A 169 18.15 12.57 -19.69
C ARG A 169 18.02 12.65 -21.22
N ALA A 170 17.80 11.52 -21.88
CA ALA A 170 17.59 11.49 -23.33
C ALA A 170 16.33 12.25 -23.76
N VAL A 171 15.22 12.11 -23.01
CA VAL A 171 13.97 12.85 -23.25
C VAL A 171 14.17 14.35 -23.03
N THR A 172 14.87 14.76 -21.98
CA THR A 172 15.15 16.17 -21.70
C THR A 172 15.97 16.82 -22.81
N VAL A 173 17.00 16.13 -23.32
CA VAL A 173 17.81 16.62 -24.45
C VAL A 173 16.99 16.71 -25.75
N LYS A 174 16.12 15.73 -26.02
CA LYS A 174 15.22 15.82 -27.18
C LYS A 174 14.19 16.93 -27.02
N LYS A 175 13.65 17.13 -25.82
CA LYS A 175 12.70 18.21 -25.52
C LYS A 175 13.34 19.59 -25.64
N SER A 176 14.58 19.76 -25.21
CA SER A 176 15.30 21.03 -25.38
C SER A 176 15.62 21.32 -26.85
N LYS A 177 16.02 20.32 -27.63
CA LYS A 177 16.16 20.48 -29.09
C LYS A 177 14.84 20.80 -29.77
N PHE A 178 13.75 20.15 -29.38
CA PHE A 178 12.42 20.45 -29.89
C PHE A 178 12.02 21.90 -29.60
N GLN A 179 12.28 22.41 -28.40
CA GLN A 179 12.05 23.82 -28.04
C GLN A 179 12.89 24.78 -28.89
N GLN A 180 14.14 24.44 -29.21
CA GLN A 180 14.95 25.24 -30.15
C GLN A 180 14.33 25.29 -31.56
N TYR A 181 13.79 24.16 -32.04
CA TYR A 181 13.16 24.10 -33.36
C TYR A 181 11.73 24.66 -33.41
N GLN A 182 11.09 24.94 -32.27
CA GLN A 182 9.74 25.51 -32.24
C GLN A 182 9.64 26.85 -32.98
N TYR A 183 10.70 27.65 -32.98
CA TYR A 183 10.73 28.90 -33.74
C TYR A 183 10.65 28.64 -35.26
N ILE A 184 11.40 27.65 -35.77
CA ILE A 184 11.39 27.31 -37.20
C ILE A 184 10.01 26.81 -37.62
N PHE A 185 9.37 25.97 -36.79
CA PHE A 185 8.00 25.54 -37.06
C PHE A 185 7.02 26.71 -37.11
N ARG A 186 7.12 27.67 -36.19
CA ARG A 186 6.27 28.87 -36.20
C ARG A 186 6.50 29.74 -37.44
N GLU A 187 7.74 29.87 -37.89
CA GLU A 187 8.05 30.63 -39.10
C GLU A 187 7.56 29.92 -40.35
N HIS A 188 7.66 28.59 -40.40
CA HIS A 188 7.06 27.79 -41.48
C HIS A 188 5.54 27.96 -41.50
N ASP A 189 4.86 27.88 -40.35
CA ASP A 189 3.42 28.08 -40.25
C ASP A 189 3.02 29.49 -40.70
N ARG A 190 3.84 30.51 -40.37
CA ARG A 190 3.65 31.89 -40.81
C ARG A 190 3.80 32.04 -42.32
N LEU A 191 4.87 31.50 -42.89
CA LEU A 191 5.13 31.55 -44.34
C LEU A 191 4.06 30.78 -45.12
N GLN A 192 3.59 29.65 -44.59
CA GLN A 192 2.50 28.89 -45.18
C GLN A 192 1.19 29.67 -45.15
N ALA A 193 0.90 30.37 -44.04
CA ALA A 193 -0.24 31.27 -43.96
C ALA A 193 -0.12 32.46 -44.95
N GLU A 194 1.07 33.06 -45.08
CA GLU A 194 1.32 34.16 -46.03
C GLU A 194 1.18 33.71 -47.48
N ASN A 195 1.75 32.56 -47.85
CA ASN A 195 1.54 31.96 -49.17
C ASN A 195 0.06 31.71 -49.46
N SER A 196 -0.69 31.14 -48.49
CA SER A 196 -2.13 30.93 -48.68
C SER A 196 -2.91 32.24 -48.86
N GLN A 197 -2.46 33.33 -48.22
CA GLN A 197 -3.04 34.66 -48.41
C GLN A 197 -2.66 35.26 -49.76
N LEU A 198 -1.43 35.03 -50.25
CA LEU A 198 -0.99 35.45 -51.57
C LEU A 198 -1.75 34.70 -52.67
N ASP A 199 -1.94 33.39 -52.53
CA ASP A 199 -2.76 32.59 -53.44
C ASP A 199 -4.21 33.12 -53.47
N ALA A 200 -4.77 33.47 -52.31
CA ALA A 200 -6.09 34.09 -52.22
C ALA A 200 -6.14 35.51 -52.82
N ARG A 201 -5.04 36.28 -52.80
CA ARG A 201 -4.93 37.58 -53.47
C ARG A 201 -4.79 37.43 -54.98
N LEU A 202 -4.00 36.46 -55.44
CA LEU A 202 -3.85 36.13 -56.85
C LEU A 202 -5.19 35.68 -57.44
N ALA A 203 -5.98 34.89 -56.71
CA ALA A 203 -7.33 34.50 -57.11
C ALA A 203 -8.32 35.67 -57.22
N LYS A 204 -8.04 36.81 -56.58
CA LYS A 204 -8.85 38.04 -56.67
C LYS A 204 -8.42 38.97 -57.81
N LEU A 205 -7.25 38.76 -58.41
CA LEU A 205 -6.85 39.54 -59.58
C LEU A 205 -7.68 39.06 -60.78
N PRO A 206 -8.24 39.97 -61.59
CA PRO A 206 -8.88 39.58 -62.83
C PRO A 206 -7.85 38.85 -63.69
N SER A 207 -8.26 37.73 -64.29
CA SER A 207 -7.41 36.98 -65.22
C SER A 207 -6.89 37.93 -66.29
N LEU A 208 -5.59 38.23 -66.27
CA LEU A 208 -4.90 38.90 -67.35
C LEU A 208 -4.91 37.94 -68.54
N ASP A 209 -5.97 38.01 -69.33
CA ASP A 209 -6.09 37.30 -70.59
C ASP A 209 -4.96 37.81 -71.51
N PRO A 210 -4.02 36.97 -71.96
CA PRO A 210 -2.87 37.38 -72.76
C PRO A 210 -3.26 37.66 -74.22
N GLN A 211 -4.40 38.30 -74.46
CA GLN A 211 -4.72 38.91 -75.74
C GLN A 211 -4.06 40.28 -75.81
N VAL A 212 -2.78 40.27 -76.22
CA VAL A 212 -2.00 41.44 -76.61
C VAL A 212 -2.86 42.31 -77.53
N PRO A 213 -3.28 43.54 -77.12
CA PRO A 213 -4.13 44.33 -77.98
C PRO A 213 -3.33 44.77 -79.21
N GLN A 214 -3.95 44.58 -80.38
CA GLN A 214 -3.53 44.98 -81.73
C GLN A 214 -3.02 46.45 -81.83
N MET A 215 -3.23 47.25 -80.78
CA MET A 215 -2.70 48.59 -80.57
C MET A 215 -1.17 48.67 -80.71
N ALA A 216 -0.41 47.70 -80.19
CA ALA A 216 1.07 47.73 -80.29
C ALA A 216 1.55 47.56 -81.74
N ALA A 217 0.86 46.74 -82.53
CA ALA A 217 1.13 46.56 -83.96
C ALA A 217 0.69 47.79 -84.78
N ALA A 218 -0.46 48.37 -84.46
CA ALA A 218 -0.97 49.59 -85.10
C ALA A 218 -0.02 50.80 -84.87
N LEU A 219 0.44 51.00 -83.63
CA LEU A 219 1.39 52.07 -83.29
C LEU A 219 2.74 51.92 -84.01
N ARG A 220 3.21 50.68 -84.19
CA ARG A 220 4.44 50.40 -84.93
C ARG A 220 4.33 50.75 -86.42
N LEU A 221 3.18 50.47 -87.05
CA LEU A 221 2.93 50.84 -88.45
C LEU A 221 2.85 52.36 -88.64
N ILE A 222 2.19 53.07 -87.70
CA ILE A 222 2.13 54.54 -87.71
C ILE A 222 3.54 55.11 -87.58
N SER A 223 4.37 54.59 -86.67
CA SER A 223 5.75 55.04 -86.49
C SER A 223 6.64 54.87 -87.72
N GLN A 224 6.40 53.86 -88.59
CA GLN A 224 7.23 53.62 -89.77
C GLN A 224 6.96 54.57 -90.95
N LYS A 225 5.77 55.17 -91.01
CA LYS A 225 5.36 56.05 -92.12
C LYS A 225 5.58 57.55 -91.83
N ILE A 226 5.92 57.91 -90.60
CA ILE A 226 6.13 59.31 -90.21
C ILE A 226 7.57 59.72 -90.59
N PRO A 227 7.76 60.77 -91.42
CA PRO A 227 9.09 61.32 -91.72
C PRO A 227 9.78 61.86 -90.46
N GLU A 228 11.12 61.92 -90.46
CA GLU A 228 11.91 62.40 -89.29
C GLU A 228 11.54 63.82 -88.84
N ASP A 229 10.95 64.62 -89.73
CA ASP A 229 10.61 66.03 -89.48
C ASP A 229 9.21 66.24 -88.85
N VAL A 230 8.51 65.17 -88.45
CA VAL A 230 7.15 65.21 -87.89
C VAL A 230 7.07 64.51 -86.53
N ALA A 231 6.62 65.22 -85.49
CA ALA A 231 6.38 64.67 -84.16
C ALA A 231 4.88 64.65 -83.83
N LEU A 232 4.31 63.46 -83.56
CA LEU A 232 2.94 63.32 -83.09
C LEU A 232 2.85 63.61 -81.59
N THR A 233 1.93 64.48 -81.19
CA THR A 233 1.70 64.84 -79.79
C THR A 233 0.43 64.21 -79.22
N ASN A 234 -0.63 64.11 -80.03
CA ASN A 234 -1.89 63.49 -79.61
C ASN A 234 -2.46 62.61 -80.71
N ILE A 235 -2.99 61.45 -80.29
CA ILE A 235 -3.77 60.53 -81.12
C ILE A 235 -5.13 60.43 -80.46
N ASP A 236 -6.16 60.89 -81.14
CA ASP A 236 -7.54 60.75 -80.69
C ASP A 236 -8.31 59.83 -81.63
N VAL A 237 -9.05 58.88 -81.07
CA VAL A 237 -9.79 57.85 -81.82
C VAL A 237 -11.27 58.03 -81.52
N GLU A 238 -11.97 58.72 -82.41
CA GLU A 238 -13.43 58.88 -82.33
C GLU A 238 -14.11 57.82 -83.19
N LYS A 239 -15.05 57.09 -82.58
CA LYS A 239 -15.86 56.09 -83.28
C LYS A 239 -17.17 56.73 -83.73
N LYS A 240 -17.36 56.90 -85.04
CA LYS A 240 -18.64 57.35 -85.61
C LYS A 240 -19.59 56.16 -85.78
N GLU A 241 -20.89 56.35 -85.56
CA GLU A 241 -21.91 55.31 -85.82
C GLU A 241 -22.03 55.04 -87.33
N GLY A 242 -21.29 54.03 -87.80
CA GLY A 242 -21.26 53.58 -89.19
C GLY A 242 -19.87 53.16 -89.63
N GLU A 243 -19.38 52.03 -89.08
CA GLU A 243 -18.19 51.20 -89.41
C GLU A 243 -16.88 51.81 -89.96
N ASP A 244 -16.66 53.13 -89.94
CA ASP A 244 -15.37 53.77 -90.23
C ASP A 244 -14.77 54.42 -88.98
N LEU A 245 -13.55 54.01 -88.61
CA LEU A 245 -12.74 54.59 -87.53
C LEU A 245 -12.06 55.86 -88.02
N GLU A 246 -12.43 57.02 -87.47
CA GLU A 246 -11.78 58.29 -87.77
C GLU A 246 -10.65 58.52 -86.75
N ILE A 247 -9.40 58.43 -87.20
CA ILE A 247 -8.22 58.67 -86.35
C ILE A 247 -7.75 60.11 -86.60
N ARG A 248 -7.86 60.96 -85.58
CA ARG A 248 -7.36 62.34 -85.65
C ARG A 248 -5.96 62.39 -85.04
N LEU A 249 -4.96 62.53 -85.91
CA LEU A 249 -3.55 62.69 -85.52
C LEU A 249 -3.21 64.17 -85.45
N SER A 250 -2.68 64.62 -84.31
CA SER A 250 -2.18 65.99 -84.13
C SER A 250 -0.68 65.96 -83.86
N GLY A 251 0.07 66.86 -84.50
CA GLY A 251 1.52 66.90 -84.39
C GLY A 251 2.15 68.22 -84.81
N LEU A 252 3.45 68.32 -84.59
CA LEU A 252 4.31 69.45 -84.95
C LEU A 252 5.23 69.04 -86.11
N ILE A 253 5.45 69.96 -87.05
CA ILE A 253 6.34 69.76 -88.19
C ILE A 253 7.49 70.75 -88.07
N TYR A 254 8.72 70.26 -88.13
CA TYR A 254 9.92 71.06 -87.97
C TYR A 254 10.52 71.34 -89.37
N GLY A 255 10.48 72.59 -89.85
CA GLY A 255 11.03 72.96 -91.16
C GLY A 255 10.67 74.38 -91.63
N ARG A 256 11.30 74.86 -92.72
CA ARG A 256 10.94 76.15 -93.36
C ARG A 256 9.55 76.05 -94.00
N LYS A 257 8.74 77.11 -93.90
CA LYS A 257 7.32 77.12 -94.35
C LYS A 257 7.11 76.61 -95.79
N GLU A 258 8.07 76.86 -96.67
CA GLU A 258 8.04 76.47 -98.09
C GLU A 258 8.30 74.96 -98.30
N GLU A 259 8.99 74.31 -97.37
CA GLU A 259 9.37 72.88 -97.42
C GLU A 259 8.39 71.99 -96.60
N ALA A 260 7.67 72.58 -95.63
CA ALA A 260 6.79 71.86 -94.71
C ALA A 260 5.43 71.45 -95.32
N PHE A 261 4.89 72.25 -96.25
CA PHE A 261 3.56 72.01 -96.84
C PHE A 261 3.48 70.78 -97.78
N PRO A 262 4.48 70.53 -98.65
CA PRO A 262 4.51 69.30 -99.47
C PRO A 262 4.56 68.02 -98.62
N THR A 263 5.20 68.07 -97.46
CA THR A 263 5.40 66.92 -96.57
C THR A 263 4.09 66.43 -95.94
N VAL A 264 3.16 67.34 -95.61
CA VAL A 264 1.81 66.99 -95.12
C VAL A 264 0.98 66.31 -96.21
N THR A 265 1.08 66.80 -97.44
CA THR A 265 0.28 66.30 -98.58
C THR A 265 0.71 64.90 -99.02
N ARG A 266 1.95 64.48 -98.70
CA ARG A 266 2.46 63.12 -98.96
C ARG A 266 2.12 62.13 -97.82
N PHE A 267 1.69 62.65 -96.67
CA PHE A 267 1.34 61.87 -95.47
C PHE A 267 -0.18 61.59 -95.36
N MET A 268 -1.04 62.47 -95.91
CA MET A 268 -2.47 62.19 -96.16
C MET A 268 -2.67 61.16 -97.26
#